data_AF-A0A556QVD0-F1
#
_entry.id   AF-A0A556QVD0-F1
#
_cell.length_a   1.000
_cell.length_b   1.000
_cell.length_c   1.000
_cell.angle_alpha   90.00
_cell.angle_beta   90.00
_cell.angle_gamma   90.00
#
_symmetry.space_group_name_H-M   'P 1'
#
loop_
_entity.id
_entity.type
_entity.pdbx_description
1 polymer ?
#
loop_
_entity_poly.entity_id
_entity_poly.type
_entity_poly.pdbx_seq_one_letter_code
_entity_poly.pdbx_strand_id
1 'polypeptide(L)'
;MNAVLQIIAALYVDEAQNRCLEGWINKINDTHHALDPSDINKFIEGLPEAAKSMATSGRQHDPDEFIEHIKEHFLCLSDGYIIYPIICTESLFLKVKHKQEHKECICKYKRKSSASHMLTIPIVQGCNLNQMIKHYQEQFVRGEEGVDIDWKKISLCEEKSLPLFVDKNQNEIDPVMYGSNKGFKKDYIKQTILNLSDRLYIKLDRNPNQSKISDSVREAMHIKIQSDPNQDATVSFDLNGFIVHRGDGTTDGHYVAYVKRKGKWYKADDSVITEISLEEATDKSKTAYLLFYTKS
;
A
#
# COMPACT_ATOMS: atom_id res chain seq x y z
N MET A 1 -13.31 0.80 -12.52
CA MET A 1 -12.96 2.00 -13.32
C MET A 1 -13.43 3.31 -12.67
N ASN A 2 -14.74 3.62 -12.60
CA ASN A 2 -15.26 4.93 -12.15
C ASN A 2 -14.66 5.43 -10.83
N ALA A 3 -14.62 4.58 -9.79
CA ALA A 3 -14.05 4.96 -8.50
C ALA A 3 -12.55 5.37 -8.60
N VAL A 4 -11.74 4.61 -9.35
CA VAL A 4 -10.32 4.91 -9.59
C VAL A 4 -10.16 6.23 -10.33
N LEU A 5 -11.01 6.45 -11.33
CA LEU A 5 -11.01 7.67 -12.12
C LEU A 5 -11.28 8.91 -11.25
N GLN A 6 -12.22 8.83 -10.32
CA GLN A 6 -12.51 9.93 -9.38
C GLN A 6 -11.30 10.23 -8.47
N ILE A 7 -10.58 9.20 -8.03
CA ILE A 7 -9.33 9.33 -7.26
C ILE A 7 -8.27 10.04 -8.09
N ILE A 8 -8.06 9.60 -9.33
CA ILE A 8 -7.03 10.16 -10.22
C ILE A 8 -7.31 11.65 -10.46
N ALA A 9 -8.56 11.98 -10.79
CA ALA A 9 -8.98 13.36 -11.03
C ALA A 9 -8.89 14.25 -9.78
N ALA A 10 -9.03 13.70 -8.57
CA ALA A 10 -8.91 14.49 -7.34
C ALA A 10 -7.45 14.73 -6.92
N LEU A 11 -6.59 13.73 -7.13
CA LEU A 11 -5.22 13.75 -6.62
C LEU A 11 -4.22 14.36 -7.59
N TYR A 12 -4.34 14.09 -8.88
CA TYR A 12 -3.28 14.34 -9.86
C TYR A 12 -3.64 15.47 -10.83
N VAL A 13 -4.35 16.49 -10.33
CA VAL A 13 -4.82 17.61 -11.15
C VAL A 13 -3.64 18.35 -11.78
N ASP A 14 -2.64 18.70 -11.00
CA ASP A 14 -1.51 19.51 -11.44
C ASP A 14 -0.62 18.73 -12.44
N GLU A 15 -0.45 17.42 -12.22
CA GLU A 15 0.34 16.56 -13.10
C GLU A 15 -0.40 16.22 -14.40
N ALA A 16 -1.73 16.20 -14.38
CA ALA A 16 -2.57 15.95 -15.55
C ALA A 16 -2.76 17.17 -16.42
N GLN A 17 -2.67 18.39 -15.88
CA GLN A 17 -2.85 19.69 -16.56
C GLN A 17 -1.90 19.95 -17.73
N ASN A 18 -0.93 19.08 -18.01
CA ASN A 18 -0.01 19.24 -19.13
C ASN A 18 -0.06 18.07 -20.13
N ARG A 19 -1.08 17.19 -20.05
CA ARG A 19 -1.03 15.84 -20.67
C ARG A 19 -2.40 15.32 -21.14
N CYS A 20 -2.42 14.08 -21.64
CA CYS A 20 -3.59 13.42 -22.26
C CYS A 20 -4.83 13.30 -21.35
N LEU A 21 -4.69 13.46 -20.04
CA LEU A 21 -5.78 13.39 -19.06
C LEU A 21 -6.36 14.75 -18.68
N GLU A 22 -5.74 15.87 -19.07
CA GLU A 22 -6.12 17.22 -18.66
C GLU A 22 -7.61 17.50 -18.90
N GLY A 23 -8.05 17.33 -20.16
CA GLY A 23 -9.42 17.65 -20.55
C GLY A 23 -10.47 16.81 -19.82
N TRP A 24 -10.10 15.61 -19.39
CA TRP A 24 -11.00 14.71 -18.67
C TRP A 24 -11.00 14.98 -17.16
N ILE A 25 -9.82 15.24 -16.56
CA ILE A 25 -9.72 15.64 -15.15
C ILE A 25 -10.44 16.96 -14.91
N ASN A 26 -10.27 17.93 -15.80
CA ASN A 26 -10.96 19.22 -15.71
C ASN A 26 -12.48 19.00 -15.77
N LYS A 27 -12.99 18.20 -16.71
CA LYS A 27 -14.43 17.87 -16.75
C LYS A 27 -14.94 17.26 -15.44
N ILE A 28 -14.23 16.28 -14.86
CA ILE A 28 -14.64 15.68 -13.57
C ILE A 28 -14.64 16.68 -12.42
N ASN A 29 -13.70 17.62 -12.42
CA ASN A 29 -13.53 18.59 -11.35
C ASN A 29 -14.43 19.82 -11.51
N ASP A 30 -14.84 20.15 -12.73
CA ASP A 30 -15.69 21.30 -13.05
C ASP A 30 -17.19 20.96 -13.00
N THR A 31 -17.57 19.70 -13.21
CA THR A 31 -18.98 19.28 -13.16
C THR A 31 -19.31 18.54 -11.87
N HIS A 32 -20.38 18.97 -11.19
CA HIS A 32 -21.02 18.19 -10.12
C HIS A 32 -21.98 17.11 -10.66
N HIS A 33 -22.05 16.96 -11.99
CA HIS A 33 -22.87 15.99 -12.69
C HIS A 33 -22.01 14.90 -13.32
N ALA A 34 -22.63 13.76 -13.61
CA ALA A 34 -22.02 12.67 -14.35
C ALA A 34 -21.43 13.15 -15.68
N LEU A 35 -20.29 12.57 -16.07
CA LEU A 35 -19.74 12.78 -17.41
C LEU A 35 -20.68 12.23 -18.48
N ASP A 36 -20.71 12.90 -19.63
CA ASP A 36 -21.45 12.40 -20.79
C ASP A 36 -20.92 11.03 -21.24
N PRO A 37 -21.79 10.08 -21.62
CA PRO A 37 -21.37 8.76 -22.10
C PRO A 37 -20.37 8.81 -23.27
N SER A 38 -20.46 9.83 -24.12
CA SER A 38 -19.50 10.04 -25.22
C SER A 38 -18.09 10.36 -24.73
N ASP A 39 -17.96 11.09 -23.61
CA ASP A 39 -16.66 11.40 -23.02
C ASP A 39 -16.06 10.18 -22.34
N ILE A 40 -16.89 9.37 -21.68
CA ILE A 40 -16.47 8.09 -21.09
C ILE A 40 -15.98 7.13 -22.18
N ASN A 41 -16.69 7.01 -23.30
CA ASN A 41 -16.29 6.14 -24.41
C ASN A 41 -14.95 6.57 -25.03
N LYS A 42 -14.75 7.87 -25.27
CA LYS A 42 -13.47 8.40 -25.75
C LYS A 42 -12.32 8.10 -24.78
N PHE A 43 -12.58 8.19 -23.48
CA PHE A 43 -11.60 7.82 -22.47
C PHE A 43 -11.24 6.34 -22.54
N ILE A 44 -12.25 5.46 -22.61
CA ILE A 44 -12.07 4.00 -22.71
C ILE A 44 -11.27 3.62 -23.96
N GLU A 45 -11.49 4.31 -25.09
CA GLU A 45 -10.73 4.07 -26.33
C GLU A 45 -9.23 4.32 -26.18
N GLY A 46 -8.84 5.24 -25.30
CA GLY A 46 -7.44 5.55 -25.01
C GLY A 46 -6.79 4.65 -23.95
N LEU A 47 -7.53 3.71 -23.35
CA LEU A 47 -6.98 2.80 -22.34
C LEU A 47 -6.13 1.69 -23.00
N PRO A 48 -5.08 1.20 -22.32
CA PRO A 48 -4.43 -0.07 -22.67
C PRO A 48 -5.44 -1.22 -22.77
N GLU A 49 -5.20 -2.17 -23.66
CA GLU A 49 -6.16 -3.25 -23.98
C GLU A 49 -6.70 -4.00 -22.74
N ALA A 50 -5.83 -4.28 -21.75
CA ALA A 50 -6.27 -4.92 -20.51
C ALA A 50 -7.26 -4.04 -19.71
N ALA A 51 -6.93 -2.76 -19.49
CA ALA A 51 -7.81 -1.81 -18.81
C ALA A 51 -9.10 -1.55 -19.61
N LYS A 52 -9.00 -1.50 -20.95
CA LYS A 52 -10.14 -1.35 -21.86
C LYS A 52 -11.10 -2.54 -21.78
N SER A 53 -10.56 -3.76 -21.75
CA SER A 53 -11.32 -4.98 -21.51
C SER A 53 -12.02 -4.95 -20.15
N MET A 54 -11.33 -4.53 -19.10
CA MET A 54 -11.95 -4.37 -17.77
C MET A 54 -13.08 -3.34 -17.77
N ALA A 55 -12.91 -2.22 -18.47
CA ALA A 55 -13.91 -1.16 -18.56
C ALA A 55 -15.17 -1.55 -19.35
N THR A 56 -15.04 -2.46 -20.32
CA THR A 56 -16.14 -2.80 -21.27
C THR A 56 -16.75 -4.18 -21.03
N SER A 57 -16.17 -5.04 -20.18
CA SER A 57 -16.64 -6.43 -20.04
C SER A 57 -18.00 -6.59 -19.38
N GLY A 58 -18.55 -5.53 -18.75
CA GLY A 58 -19.77 -5.60 -17.93
C GLY A 58 -19.62 -6.43 -16.66
N ARG A 59 -18.41 -6.93 -16.36
CA ARG A 59 -18.08 -7.66 -15.14
C ARG A 59 -17.54 -6.71 -14.08
N GLN A 60 -17.63 -7.13 -12.83
CA GLN A 60 -16.96 -6.44 -11.73
C GLN A 60 -15.47 -6.79 -11.75
N HIS A 61 -14.65 -5.79 -11.43
CA HIS A 61 -13.19 -5.91 -11.40
C HIS A 61 -12.61 -5.18 -10.21
N ASP A 62 -11.43 -5.60 -9.79
CA ASP A 62 -10.71 -4.97 -8.69
C ASP A 62 -10.14 -3.59 -9.14
N PRO A 63 -10.36 -2.51 -8.37
CA PRO A 63 -9.80 -1.20 -8.70
C PRO A 63 -8.27 -1.16 -8.66
N ASP A 64 -7.62 -1.97 -7.82
CA ASP A 64 -6.15 -2.12 -7.76
C ASP A 64 -5.60 -2.72 -9.06
N GLU A 65 -6.22 -3.80 -9.53
CA GLU A 65 -5.88 -4.42 -10.83
C GLU A 65 -6.05 -3.43 -11.98
N PHE A 66 -7.11 -2.63 -11.94
CA PHE A 66 -7.34 -1.59 -12.95
C PHE A 66 -6.23 -0.52 -12.90
N ILE A 67 -5.82 -0.07 -11.71
CA ILE A 67 -4.70 0.87 -11.51
C ILE A 67 -3.41 0.30 -12.11
N GLU A 68 -3.12 -0.97 -11.85
CA GLU A 68 -1.93 -1.67 -12.34
C GLU A 68 -1.85 -1.71 -13.87
N HIS A 69 -2.99 -1.82 -14.57
CA HIS A 69 -3.04 -1.80 -16.02
C HIS A 69 -2.92 -0.40 -16.64
N ILE A 70 -3.26 0.65 -15.89
CA ILE A 70 -3.17 2.04 -16.38
C ILE A 70 -1.91 2.75 -15.91
N LYS A 71 -1.17 2.23 -14.92
CA LYS A 71 -0.06 2.95 -14.30
C LYS A 71 1.05 3.32 -15.27
N GLU A 72 1.45 2.43 -16.17
CA GLU A 72 2.56 2.74 -17.08
C GLU A 72 2.14 3.75 -18.15
N HIS A 73 0.88 3.70 -18.57
CA HIS A 73 0.37 4.56 -19.64
C HIS A 73 -0.06 5.94 -19.14
N PHE A 74 -0.56 6.01 -17.91
CA PHE A 74 -1.17 7.22 -17.36
C PHE A 74 -0.47 7.77 -16.12
N LEU A 75 0.25 6.92 -15.37
CA LEU A 75 0.96 7.29 -14.13
C LEU A 75 2.49 7.27 -14.29
N CYS A 76 3.05 6.84 -15.44
CA CYS A 76 4.48 6.82 -15.75
C CYS A 76 4.74 7.49 -17.10
N LEU A 77 4.48 8.79 -17.22
CA LEU A 77 4.62 9.46 -18.52
C LEU A 77 6.06 9.93 -18.76
N SER A 78 6.64 9.49 -19.88
CA SER A 78 7.93 9.78 -20.57
C SER A 78 9.11 10.51 -19.88
N ASP A 79 8.87 11.44 -18.95
CA ASP A 79 9.90 12.20 -18.22
C ASP A 79 9.86 11.99 -16.69
N GLY A 80 9.00 11.11 -16.18
CA GLY A 80 8.92 10.77 -14.75
C GLY A 80 7.68 9.98 -14.34
N TYR A 81 7.74 9.38 -13.16
CA TYR A 81 6.61 8.72 -12.53
C TYR A 81 5.70 9.75 -11.85
N ILE A 82 4.40 9.78 -12.17
CA ILE A 82 3.37 10.51 -11.41
C ILE A 82 3.19 9.88 -10.02
N ILE A 83 3.31 8.56 -9.94
CA ILE A 83 3.40 7.82 -8.68
C ILE A 83 4.84 7.32 -8.55
N TYR A 84 5.66 8.02 -7.77
CA TYR A 84 7.00 7.52 -7.49
C TYR A 84 6.91 6.20 -6.71
N PRO A 85 7.70 5.18 -7.09
CA PRO A 85 7.68 3.92 -6.38
C PRO A 85 8.21 4.11 -4.96
N ILE A 86 7.54 3.44 -4.04
CA ILE A 86 8.04 3.16 -2.70
C ILE A 86 9.16 2.14 -2.85
N ILE A 87 10.35 2.48 -2.39
CA ILE A 87 11.46 1.53 -2.36
C ILE A 87 11.47 0.88 -0.99
N CYS A 88 11.14 -0.41 -0.97
CA CYS A 88 11.17 -1.23 0.23
C CYS A 88 12.53 -1.93 0.32
N THR A 89 13.22 -1.77 1.45
CA THR A 89 14.42 -2.56 1.76
C THR A 89 14.16 -3.42 2.97
N GLU A 90 14.21 -4.73 2.77
CA GLU A 90 13.97 -5.70 3.84
C GLU A 90 15.28 -6.20 4.44
N SER A 91 15.31 -6.34 5.76
CA SER A 91 16.38 -7.01 6.50
C SER A 91 15.79 -8.11 7.37
N LEU A 92 16.45 -9.27 7.38
CA LEU A 92 16.12 -10.37 8.27
C LEU A 92 17.16 -10.44 9.39
N PHE A 93 16.71 -10.60 10.61
CA PHE A 93 17.56 -10.78 11.79
C PHE A 93 17.40 -12.21 12.29
N LEU A 94 18.53 -12.89 12.41
CA LEU A 94 18.62 -14.33 12.64
C LEU A 94 19.49 -14.58 13.85
N LYS A 95 19.11 -15.54 14.69
CA LYS A 95 19.99 -16.08 15.71
C LYS A 95 20.84 -17.19 15.11
N VAL A 96 22.15 -16.97 15.03
CA VAL A 96 23.10 -17.91 14.41
C VAL A 96 23.95 -18.55 15.50
N LYS A 97 24.09 -19.87 15.43
CA LYS A 97 24.96 -20.67 16.32
C LYS A 97 26.18 -21.17 15.57
N HIS A 98 27.37 -20.86 16.10
CA HIS A 98 28.63 -21.34 15.57
C HIS A 98 29.00 -22.71 16.14
N LYS A 99 29.34 -23.67 15.27
CA LYS A 99 29.66 -25.06 15.66
C LYS A 99 30.85 -25.17 16.61
N GLN A 100 31.84 -24.28 16.48
CA GLN A 100 33.11 -24.39 17.20
C GLN A 100 33.12 -23.63 18.54
N GLU A 101 32.31 -22.60 18.68
CA GLU A 101 32.40 -21.66 19.82
C GLU A 101 31.25 -21.81 20.83
N HIS A 102 30.24 -22.63 20.53
CA HIS A 102 28.96 -22.70 21.26
C HIS A 102 28.28 -21.33 21.47
N LYS A 103 28.76 -20.29 20.78
CA LYS A 103 28.28 -18.92 20.89
C LYS A 103 27.13 -18.68 19.91
N GLU A 104 26.11 -18.01 20.41
CA GLU A 104 24.96 -17.54 19.64
C GLU A 104 25.09 -16.04 19.44
N CYS A 105 24.76 -15.57 18.25
CA CYS A 105 24.80 -14.16 17.90
C CYS A 105 23.64 -13.78 16.99
N ILE A 106 23.26 -12.50 17.01
CA ILE A 106 22.30 -11.95 16.06
C ILE A 106 23.04 -11.46 14.83
N CYS A 107 22.59 -11.94 13.67
CA CYS A 107 23.14 -11.55 12.39
C CYS A 107 22.06 -10.94 11.51
N LYS A 108 22.44 -9.94 10.72
CA LYS A 108 21.59 -9.28 9.73
C LYS A 108 21.85 -9.84 8.35
N TYR A 109 20.78 -10.24 7.68
CA TYR A 109 20.74 -10.59 6.27
C TYR A 109 19.94 -9.54 5.50
N LYS A 110 20.62 -8.72 4.71
CA LYS A 110 19.96 -7.68 3.89
C LYS A 110 19.45 -8.31 2.59
N ARG A 111 18.14 -8.25 2.36
CA ARG A 111 17.54 -8.67 1.08
C ARG A 111 17.72 -7.56 0.04
N LYS A 112 17.53 -7.92 -1.24
CA LYS A 112 17.45 -6.93 -2.31
C LYS A 112 16.27 -6.01 -2.07
N SER A 113 16.43 -4.73 -2.40
CA SER A 113 15.32 -3.79 -2.39
C SER A 113 14.33 -4.12 -3.50
N SER A 114 13.05 -3.89 -3.23
CA SER A 114 11.97 -3.95 -4.20
C SER A 114 11.37 -2.56 -4.39
N ALA A 115 10.88 -2.30 -5.60
CA ALA A 115 10.10 -1.11 -5.90
C ALA A 115 8.63 -1.52 -6.00
N SER A 116 7.76 -0.86 -5.25
CA SER A 116 6.31 -1.03 -5.32
C SER A 116 5.65 0.33 -5.36
N HIS A 117 4.54 0.47 -6.07
CA HIS A 117 3.75 1.70 -6.06
C HIS A 117 2.70 1.70 -4.94
N MET A 118 2.61 0.60 -4.20
CA MET A 118 1.57 0.34 -3.22
C MET A 118 2.12 -0.37 -1.98
N LEU A 119 1.58 -0.02 -0.81
CA LEU A 119 1.70 -0.84 0.40
C LEU A 119 0.43 -1.66 0.60
N THR A 120 0.57 -2.98 0.56
CA THR A 120 -0.50 -3.89 0.99
C THR A 120 -0.36 -4.13 2.49
N ILE A 121 -1.28 -3.59 3.28
CA ILE A 121 -1.27 -3.64 4.74
C ILE A 121 -2.31 -4.65 5.22
N PRO A 122 -1.88 -5.74 5.89
CA PRO A 122 -2.79 -6.69 6.51
C PRO A 122 -3.67 -6.05 7.58
N ILE A 123 -4.93 -6.44 7.65
CA ILE A 123 -5.82 -6.01 8.74
C ILE A 123 -5.48 -6.81 10.00
N VAL A 124 -5.10 -6.09 11.06
CA VAL A 124 -4.86 -6.65 12.39
C VAL A 124 -5.95 -6.17 13.34
N GLN A 125 -6.72 -7.10 13.89
CA GLN A 125 -7.84 -6.77 14.78
C GLN A 125 -7.37 -5.96 16.00
N GLY A 126 -8.12 -4.91 16.35
CA GLY A 126 -7.81 -4.03 17.49
C GLY A 126 -6.80 -2.92 17.18
N CYS A 127 -6.03 -3.03 16.09
CA CYS A 127 -5.08 -2.01 15.67
C CYS A 127 -5.76 -0.85 14.91
N ASN A 128 -5.20 0.35 15.02
CA ASN A 128 -5.45 1.44 14.06
C ASN A 128 -4.47 1.35 12.88
N LEU A 129 -4.65 2.17 11.84
CA LEU A 129 -3.83 2.10 10.64
C LEU A 129 -2.33 2.34 10.91
N ASN A 130 -1.99 3.30 11.78
CA ASN A 130 -0.60 3.59 12.16
C ASN A 130 0.08 2.36 12.81
N GLN A 131 -0.64 1.66 13.68
CA GLN A 131 -0.17 0.42 14.30
C GLN A 131 -0.02 -0.71 13.26
N MET A 132 -0.95 -0.85 12.32
CA MET A 132 -0.85 -1.84 11.23
C MET A 132 0.35 -1.57 10.33
N ILE A 133 0.62 -0.30 9.98
CA ILE A 133 1.82 0.08 9.22
C ILE A 133 3.08 -0.26 10.01
N LYS A 134 3.11 0.01 11.32
CA LYS A 134 4.24 -0.38 12.17
C LYS A 134 4.45 -1.89 12.19
N HIS A 135 3.38 -2.69 12.29
CA HIS A 135 3.46 -4.14 12.19
C HIS A 135 3.94 -4.62 10.82
N TYR A 136 3.59 -3.92 9.75
CA TYR A 136 4.13 -4.19 8.42
C TYR A 136 5.65 -3.92 8.36
N GLN A 137 6.13 -2.88 9.04
CA GLN A 137 7.55 -2.54 9.07
C GLN A 137 8.38 -3.42 9.99
N GLU A 138 7.81 -3.95 11.07
CA GLU A 138 8.51 -4.74 12.07
C GLU A 138 7.67 -5.94 12.49
N GLN A 139 8.15 -7.15 12.15
CA GLN A 139 7.36 -8.36 12.33
C GLN A 139 8.22 -9.54 12.78
N PHE A 140 7.63 -10.38 13.64
CA PHE A 140 8.15 -11.69 13.98
C PHE A 140 7.55 -12.70 13.01
N VAL A 141 8.40 -13.39 12.25
CA VAL A 141 7.98 -14.39 11.27
C VAL A 141 8.26 -15.77 11.84
N ARG A 142 7.23 -16.61 11.91
CA ARG A 142 7.31 -17.98 12.45
C ARG A 142 7.18 -19.00 11.34
N GLY A 143 8.14 -19.92 11.25
CA GLY A 143 7.97 -21.18 10.54
C GLY A 143 7.55 -21.14 9.06
N GLU A 144 7.78 -20.05 8.32
CA GLU A 144 7.48 -20.00 6.88
C GLU A 144 8.54 -20.74 6.05
N GLU A 145 8.12 -21.40 4.96
CA GLU A 145 9.03 -21.96 3.95
C GLU A 145 9.68 -20.87 3.09
N GLY A 146 10.98 -21.00 2.80
CA GLY A 146 11.51 -20.58 1.50
C GLY A 146 12.45 -19.37 1.45
N VAL A 147 13.12 -19.00 2.55
CA VAL A 147 14.26 -18.06 2.44
C VAL A 147 15.56 -18.84 2.30
N ASP A 148 16.09 -18.88 1.07
CA ASP A 148 17.47 -19.31 0.82
C ASP A 148 18.43 -18.19 1.21
N ILE A 149 19.26 -18.48 2.19
CA ILE A 149 20.25 -17.54 2.69
C ILE A 149 21.55 -17.70 1.93
N ASP A 150 21.94 -16.61 1.29
CA ASP A 150 23.31 -16.42 0.87
C ASP A 150 24.15 -16.05 2.10
N TRP A 151 24.80 -17.05 2.71
CA TRP A 151 25.62 -16.87 3.91
C TRP A 151 26.76 -15.86 3.72
N LYS A 152 27.14 -15.52 2.47
CA LYS A 152 28.12 -14.48 2.17
C LYS A 152 27.59 -13.06 2.37
N LYS A 153 26.26 -12.89 2.45
CA LYS A 153 25.57 -11.60 2.68
C LYS A 153 25.13 -11.41 4.13
N ILE A 154 25.49 -12.33 5.01
CA ILE A 154 25.23 -12.21 6.44
C ILE A 154 26.34 -11.37 7.07
N SER A 155 25.93 -10.46 7.94
CA SER A 155 26.84 -9.65 8.77
C SER A 155 26.47 -9.80 10.24
N LEU A 156 27.48 -9.90 11.10
CA LEU A 156 27.29 -9.90 12.55
C LEU A 156 26.77 -8.53 12.99
N CYS A 157 25.73 -8.50 13.81
CA CYS A 157 25.30 -7.26 14.47
C CYS A 157 26.11 -7.07 15.75
N GLU A 158 26.69 -5.88 15.95
CA GLU A 158 27.24 -5.53 17.26
C GLU A 158 26.09 -5.30 18.24
N GLU A 159 26.14 -5.86 19.46
CA GLU A 159 25.04 -5.81 20.45
C GLU A 159 24.54 -4.39 20.75
N LYS A 160 25.43 -3.39 20.75
CA LYS A 160 25.07 -1.97 21.00
C LYS A 160 24.41 -1.25 19.81
N SER A 161 24.19 -1.95 18.70
CA SER A 161 23.66 -1.41 17.45
C SER A 161 22.37 -2.08 16.99
N LEU A 162 21.79 -2.97 17.80
CA LEU A 162 20.58 -3.68 17.42
C LEU A 162 19.37 -2.72 17.40
N PRO A 163 18.52 -2.82 16.36
CA PRO A 163 17.18 -2.26 16.39
C PRO A 163 16.42 -2.58 17.67
N LEU A 164 15.68 -1.61 18.21
CA LEU A 164 14.93 -1.79 19.46
C LEU A 164 13.95 -2.96 19.40
N PHE A 165 13.26 -3.15 18.27
CA PHE A 165 12.35 -4.28 18.09
C PHE A 165 13.11 -5.61 18.02
N VAL A 166 14.29 -5.65 17.39
CA VAL A 166 15.11 -6.86 17.35
C VAL A 166 15.63 -7.20 18.74
N ASP A 167 16.18 -6.22 19.45
CA ASP A 167 16.73 -6.40 20.80
C ASP A 167 15.70 -6.97 21.79
N LYS A 168 14.46 -6.45 21.74
CA LYS A 168 13.36 -6.91 22.60
C LYS A 168 12.88 -8.32 22.30
N ASN A 169 12.96 -8.77 21.04
CA ASN A 169 12.35 -10.02 20.58
C ASN A 169 13.39 -11.11 20.23
N GLN A 170 14.69 -10.81 20.29
CA GLN A 170 15.74 -11.76 19.88
C GLN A 170 15.71 -13.09 20.64
N ASN A 171 15.19 -13.10 21.87
CA ASN A 171 15.08 -14.31 22.69
C ASN A 171 14.00 -15.28 22.18
N GLU A 172 13.03 -14.78 21.42
CA GLU A 172 11.98 -15.62 20.80
C GLU A 172 12.47 -16.32 19.53
N ILE A 173 13.61 -15.90 18.96
CA ILE A 173 14.15 -16.46 17.72
C ILE A 173 14.86 -17.79 18.01
N ASP A 174 14.49 -18.83 17.28
CA ASP A 174 15.18 -20.12 17.28
C ASP A 174 16.56 -20.05 16.61
N PRO A 175 17.63 -20.55 17.25
CA PRO A 175 18.95 -20.54 16.65
C PRO A 175 19.04 -21.46 15.41
N VAL A 176 19.79 -21.00 14.41
CA VAL A 176 20.15 -21.76 13.21
C VAL A 176 21.65 -21.98 13.14
N MET A 177 22.07 -23.18 12.76
CA MET A 177 23.48 -23.52 12.61
C MET A 177 24.07 -22.81 11.39
N TYR A 178 25.23 -22.17 11.58
CA TYR A 178 25.96 -21.52 10.49
C TYR A 178 26.28 -22.51 9.34
N GLY A 179 26.05 -22.07 8.09
CA GLY A 179 26.32 -22.87 6.89
C GLY A 179 25.30 -24.01 6.65
N SER A 180 24.14 -23.97 7.30
CA SER A 180 23.04 -24.89 6.99
C SER A 180 22.47 -24.60 5.59
N ASN A 181 22.37 -25.63 4.75
CA ASN A 181 21.74 -25.58 3.43
C ASN A 181 20.23 -25.90 3.46
N LYS A 182 19.66 -26.15 4.64
CA LYS A 182 18.20 -26.27 4.77
C LYS A 182 17.62 -24.86 4.73
N GLY A 183 16.86 -24.54 3.68
CA GLY A 183 16.06 -23.31 3.61
C GLY A 183 15.30 -23.10 4.92
N PHE A 184 15.19 -21.84 5.36
CA PHE A 184 14.60 -21.55 6.66
C PHE A 184 13.14 -22.01 6.69
N LYS A 185 12.80 -22.79 7.73
CA LYS A 185 11.45 -23.09 8.23
C LYS A 185 11.34 -22.65 9.71
N LYS A 186 12.06 -21.59 10.08
CA LYS A 186 12.33 -21.20 11.48
C LYS A 186 11.95 -19.75 11.71
N ASP A 187 11.95 -19.37 12.99
CA ASP A 187 11.60 -18.04 13.43
C ASP A 187 12.69 -17.02 13.09
N TYR A 188 12.30 -15.80 12.72
CA TYR A 188 13.19 -14.67 12.48
C TYR A 188 12.45 -13.35 12.60
N ILE A 189 13.18 -12.24 12.70
CA ILE A 189 12.59 -10.90 12.68
C ILE A 189 12.80 -10.29 11.30
N LYS A 190 11.72 -9.79 10.71
CA LYS A 190 11.75 -8.99 9.48
C LYS A 190 11.58 -7.52 9.83
N GLN A 191 12.47 -6.69 9.30
CA GLN A 191 12.31 -5.24 9.28
C GLN A 191 12.29 -4.70 7.85
N THR A 192 11.38 -3.77 7.59
CA THR A 192 11.18 -3.13 6.28
C THR A 192 11.40 -1.63 6.40
N ILE A 193 12.41 -1.11 5.71
CA ILE A 193 12.66 0.32 5.51
C ILE A 193 11.92 0.75 4.25
N LEU A 194 11.22 1.89 4.33
CA LEU A 194 10.42 2.47 3.26
C LEU A 194 11.01 3.81 2.84
N ASN A 195 11.47 3.89 1.59
CA ASN A 195 11.70 5.17 0.94
C ASN A 195 10.37 5.65 0.35
N LEU A 196 9.76 6.63 1.01
CA LEU A 196 8.40 7.09 0.73
C LEU A 196 8.42 8.23 -0.29
N SER A 197 7.47 8.21 -1.22
CA SER A 197 7.17 9.33 -2.11
C SER A 197 6.23 10.34 -1.44
N ASP A 198 6.01 11.49 -2.07
CA ASP A 198 5.06 12.50 -1.58
C ASP A 198 3.59 12.07 -1.74
N ARG A 199 3.32 10.96 -2.45
CA ARG A 199 1.98 10.41 -2.66
C ARG A 199 1.97 8.93 -2.35
N LEU A 200 1.19 8.53 -1.36
CA LEU A 200 1.17 7.15 -0.88
C LEU A 200 -0.13 6.45 -1.26
N TYR A 201 0.00 5.26 -1.83
CA TYR A 201 -1.11 4.36 -2.13
C TYR A 201 -1.05 3.14 -1.20
N ILE A 202 -2.09 2.95 -0.39
CA ILE A 202 -2.23 1.83 0.53
C ILE A 202 -3.45 0.99 0.14
N LYS A 203 -3.25 -0.32 0.01
CA LYS A 203 -4.32 -1.31 -0.04
C LYS A 203 -4.45 -1.99 1.30
N LEU A 204 -5.64 -1.96 1.88
CA LEU A 204 -5.96 -2.77 3.04
C LEU A 204 -6.31 -4.17 2.57
N ASP A 205 -5.56 -5.18 3.03
CA ASP A 205 -5.80 -6.57 2.67
C ASP A 205 -7.04 -7.08 3.40
N ARG A 206 -8.20 -6.76 2.83
CA ARG A 206 -9.52 -7.19 3.29
C ARG A 206 -9.89 -8.58 2.82
N ASN A 207 -9.04 -9.27 2.06
CA ASN A 207 -9.37 -10.58 1.52
C ASN A 207 -8.16 -11.54 1.44
N PRO A 208 -7.42 -11.75 2.54
CA PRO A 208 -6.22 -12.60 2.50
C PRO A 208 -6.52 -14.07 2.20
N ASN A 209 -7.74 -14.55 2.51
CA ASN A 209 -8.13 -15.96 2.43
C ASN A 209 -9.50 -16.16 1.75
N GLN A 210 -9.82 -15.37 0.72
CA GLN A 210 -11.11 -15.43 0.01
C GLN A 210 -12.36 -15.15 0.87
N SER A 211 -12.15 -14.64 2.09
CA SER A 211 -13.19 -14.18 3.00
C SER A 211 -12.99 -12.69 3.28
N LYS A 212 -14.05 -11.90 3.12
CA LYS A 212 -14.00 -10.45 3.31
C LYS A 212 -13.88 -10.08 4.80
N ILE A 213 -12.89 -9.27 5.13
CA ILE A 213 -12.70 -8.66 6.43
C ILE A 213 -13.38 -7.28 6.45
N SER A 214 -14.47 -7.20 7.18
CA SER A 214 -15.28 -5.98 7.32
C SER A 214 -14.90 -5.13 8.54
N ASP A 215 -13.85 -5.51 9.27
CA ASP A 215 -13.38 -4.80 10.45
C ASP A 215 -13.07 -3.33 10.14
N SER A 216 -13.46 -2.47 11.08
CA SER A 216 -13.23 -1.03 11.00
C SER A 216 -11.78 -0.67 11.28
N VAL A 217 -11.14 0.01 10.34
CA VAL A 217 -9.78 0.55 10.48
C VAL A 217 -9.86 2.01 10.93
N ARG A 218 -9.40 2.29 12.15
CA ARG A 218 -9.47 3.64 12.74
C ARG A 218 -8.26 4.49 12.34
N GLU A 219 -8.41 5.81 12.49
CA GLU A 219 -7.35 6.82 12.31
C GLU A 219 -6.72 6.83 10.90
N ALA A 220 -7.52 6.58 9.86
CA ALA A 220 -7.07 6.61 8.47
C ALA A 220 -6.94 8.04 7.90
N MET A 221 -7.45 9.07 8.57
CA MET A 221 -7.43 10.44 8.01
C MET A 221 -6.04 11.08 8.01
N HIS A 222 -5.20 10.71 8.97
CA HIS A 222 -3.84 11.21 9.13
C HIS A 222 -2.95 10.07 9.63
N ILE A 223 -1.87 9.80 8.90
CA ILE A 223 -0.93 8.74 9.24
C ILE A 223 0.48 9.30 9.35
N LYS A 224 1.29 8.59 10.14
CA LYS A 224 2.68 8.89 10.41
C LYS A 224 3.49 7.63 10.17
N ILE A 225 4.45 7.72 9.26
CA ILE A 225 5.29 6.58 8.87
C ILE A 225 6.74 6.94 9.15
N GLN A 226 7.45 6.08 9.88
CA GLN A 226 8.89 6.17 10.02
C GLN A 226 9.52 5.53 8.79
N SER A 227 10.25 6.27 7.95
CA SER A 227 10.88 5.69 6.76
C SER A 227 11.85 4.55 7.11
N ASP A 228 12.61 4.72 8.20
CA ASP A 228 13.39 3.67 8.83
C ASP A 228 12.85 3.48 10.25
N PRO A 229 12.33 2.28 10.63
CA PRO A 229 11.82 2.03 11.98
C PRO A 229 12.89 2.18 13.06
N ASN A 230 14.17 2.25 12.68
CA ASN A 230 15.30 2.44 13.59
C ASN A 230 15.67 3.91 13.81
N GLN A 231 14.95 4.84 13.17
CA GLN A 231 15.21 6.27 13.27
C GLN A 231 13.96 7.01 13.77
N ASP A 232 14.18 8.16 14.40
CA ASP A 232 13.09 8.99 14.91
C ASP A 232 12.38 9.78 13.81
N ALA A 233 13.00 9.89 12.63
CA ALA A 233 12.46 10.64 11.50
C ALA A 233 11.13 10.03 11.03
N THR A 234 10.08 10.84 11.10
CA THR A 234 8.72 10.45 10.74
C THR A 234 8.21 11.36 9.64
N VAL A 235 7.50 10.77 8.67
CA VAL A 235 6.83 11.49 7.60
C VAL A 235 5.32 11.43 7.84
N SER A 236 4.66 12.58 7.78
CA SER A 236 3.22 12.72 7.95
C SER A 236 2.51 12.72 6.61
N PHE A 237 1.32 12.13 6.57
CA PHE A 237 0.49 12.07 5.38
C PHE A 237 -0.98 12.30 5.75
N ASP A 238 -1.69 13.05 4.92
CA ASP A 238 -3.13 13.28 5.03
C ASP A 238 -3.88 12.48 3.96
N LEU A 239 -5.06 11.98 4.32
CA LEU A 239 -5.92 11.26 3.39
C LEU A 239 -6.59 12.24 2.43
N ASN A 240 -6.45 11.99 1.13
CA ASN A 240 -7.04 12.82 0.07
C ASN A 240 -8.11 12.06 -0.72
N GLY A 241 -8.11 10.73 -0.66
CA GLY A 241 -9.17 9.93 -1.25
C GLY A 241 -9.09 8.47 -0.83
N PHE A 242 -10.21 7.78 -0.93
CA PHE A 242 -10.28 6.35 -0.64
C PHE A 242 -11.41 5.69 -1.43
N ILE A 243 -11.30 4.38 -1.63
CA ILE A 243 -12.32 3.57 -2.28
C ILE A 243 -12.83 2.55 -1.27
N VAL A 244 -14.15 2.45 -1.13
CA VAL A 244 -14.83 1.43 -0.31
C VAL A 244 -15.41 0.37 -1.23
N HIS A 245 -15.23 -0.90 -0.87
CA HIS A 245 -15.97 -2.01 -1.46
C HIS A 245 -17.24 -2.28 -0.63
N ARG A 246 -18.42 -2.05 -1.19
CA ARG A 246 -19.72 -2.43 -0.60
C ARG A 246 -20.13 -3.82 -1.10
N GLY A 247 -20.64 -4.68 -0.24
CA GLY A 247 -20.98 -6.08 -0.57
C GLY A 247 -20.37 -7.04 0.43
N ASP A 248 -20.96 -8.22 0.60
CA ASP A 248 -20.49 -9.19 1.60
C ASP A 248 -19.50 -10.19 1.02
N GLY A 249 -19.54 -10.41 -0.30
CA GLY A 249 -18.60 -11.28 -1.00
C GLY A 249 -17.32 -10.58 -1.43
N THR A 250 -16.43 -11.39 -2.00
CA THR A 250 -15.10 -11.02 -2.46
C THR A 250 -15.04 -10.89 -3.98
N THR A 251 -16.04 -11.44 -4.67
CA THR A 251 -16.19 -11.46 -6.12
C THR A 251 -17.32 -10.56 -6.62
N ASP A 252 -18.17 -10.10 -5.70
CA ASP A 252 -19.34 -9.29 -5.96
C ASP A 252 -19.47 -8.14 -4.96
N GLY A 253 -19.90 -6.99 -5.47
CA GLY A 253 -20.09 -5.78 -4.69
C GLY A 253 -20.14 -4.53 -5.56
N HIS A 254 -19.78 -3.40 -4.95
CA HIS A 254 -19.83 -2.09 -5.58
C HIS A 254 -18.74 -1.18 -5.01
N TYR A 255 -17.98 -0.54 -5.89
CA TYR A 255 -16.88 0.34 -5.50
C TYR A 255 -17.33 1.79 -5.51
N VAL A 256 -17.23 2.45 -4.36
CA VAL A 256 -17.57 3.87 -4.21
C VAL A 256 -16.32 4.63 -3.80
N ALA A 257 -16.05 5.73 -4.52
CA ALA A 257 -14.92 6.60 -4.20
C ALA A 257 -15.37 7.74 -3.28
N TYR A 258 -14.48 8.13 -2.39
CA TYR A 258 -14.61 9.32 -1.55
C TYR A 258 -13.35 10.15 -1.77
N VAL A 259 -13.53 11.40 -2.18
CA VAL A 259 -12.42 12.24 -2.65
C VAL A 259 -12.47 13.62 -2.04
N LYS A 260 -11.31 14.17 -1.69
CA LYS A 260 -11.14 15.53 -1.22
C LYS A 260 -10.75 16.42 -2.40
N ARG A 261 -11.56 17.43 -2.70
CA ARG A 261 -11.32 18.43 -3.76
C ARG A 261 -11.43 19.82 -3.20
N LYS A 262 -10.40 20.64 -3.40
CA LYS A 262 -10.40 22.05 -2.93
C LYS A 262 -10.84 22.17 -1.46
N GLY A 263 -10.40 21.24 -0.61
CA GLY A 263 -10.70 21.20 0.83
C GLY A 263 -12.03 20.53 1.24
N LYS A 264 -12.91 20.20 0.30
CA LYS A 264 -14.22 19.59 0.55
C LYS A 264 -14.24 18.11 0.19
N TRP A 265 -15.04 17.31 0.91
CA TRP A 265 -15.19 15.88 0.64
C TRP A 265 -16.40 15.61 -0.24
N TYR A 266 -16.24 14.67 -1.17
CA TYR A 266 -17.29 14.22 -2.07
C TYR A 266 -17.35 12.70 -2.05
N LYS A 267 -18.57 12.16 -2.00
CA LYS A 267 -18.88 10.77 -2.30
C LYS A 267 -19.21 10.67 -3.79
N ALA A 268 -18.51 9.81 -4.50
CA ALA A 268 -18.73 9.50 -5.90
C ALA A 268 -19.22 8.06 -6.06
N ASP A 269 -20.52 7.93 -6.32
CA ASP A 269 -21.25 6.68 -6.49
C ASP A 269 -21.72 6.61 -7.95
N ASP A 270 -20.84 6.12 -8.82
CA ASP A 270 -20.96 6.19 -10.28
C ASP A 270 -21.31 7.59 -10.82
N SER A 271 -22.55 7.79 -11.25
CA SER A 271 -23.05 9.04 -11.84
C SER A 271 -23.47 10.07 -10.78
N VAL A 272 -23.51 9.68 -9.51
CA VAL A 272 -23.97 10.54 -8.41
C VAL A 272 -22.77 11.01 -7.59
N ILE A 273 -22.51 12.32 -7.68
CA ILE A 273 -21.51 13.01 -6.87
C ILE A 273 -22.23 13.83 -5.81
N THR A 274 -21.89 13.63 -4.54
CA THR A 274 -22.52 14.34 -3.42
C THR A 274 -21.44 14.90 -2.49
N GLU A 275 -21.50 16.19 -2.18
CA GLU A 275 -20.66 16.78 -1.14
C GLU A 275 -21.06 16.18 0.23
N ILE A 276 -20.08 15.76 1.02
CA ILE A 276 -20.28 15.17 2.34
C ILE A 276 -19.43 15.89 3.39
N SER A 277 -19.79 15.72 4.67
CA SER A 277 -19.01 16.28 5.76
C SER A 277 -17.69 15.54 5.97
N LEU A 278 -16.72 16.19 6.62
CA LEU A 278 -15.49 15.54 7.07
C LEU A 278 -15.77 14.37 8.03
N GLU A 279 -16.80 14.51 8.88
CA GLU A 279 -17.22 13.47 9.81
C GLU A 279 -17.72 12.23 9.06
N GLU A 280 -18.56 12.42 8.04
CA GLU A 280 -19.03 11.32 7.20
C GLU A 280 -17.85 10.66 6.44
N ALA A 281 -16.95 11.46 5.87
CA ALA A 281 -15.75 10.93 5.21
C ALA A 281 -14.88 10.09 6.18
N THR A 282 -14.69 10.57 7.41
CA THR A 282 -13.94 9.87 8.47
C THR A 282 -14.64 8.58 8.91
N ASP A 283 -15.97 8.57 8.94
CA ASP A 283 -16.72 7.34 9.22
C ASP A 283 -16.57 6.32 8.09
N LYS A 284 -16.74 6.76 6.84
CA LYS A 284 -16.64 5.88 5.67
C LYS A 284 -15.22 5.37 5.40
N SER A 285 -14.18 6.10 5.81
CA SER A 285 -12.81 5.63 5.66
C SER A 285 -12.51 4.38 6.49
N LYS A 286 -13.31 4.07 7.52
CA LYS A 286 -13.10 2.89 8.37
C LYS A 286 -13.24 1.57 7.61
N THR A 287 -14.04 1.55 6.55
CA THR A 287 -14.25 0.38 5.69
C THR A 287 -13.56 0.50 4.33
N ALA A 288 -12.63 1.46 4.20
CA ALA A 288 -11.85 1.65 2.98
C ALA A 288 -11.11 0.38 2.57
N TYR A 289 -11.11 0.09 1.28
CA TYR A 289 -10.30 -0.94 0.65
C TYR A 289 -8.97 -0.35 0.16
N LEU A 290 -9.04 0.76 -0.58
CA LEU A 290 -7.88 1.51 -1.05
C LEU A 290 -7.86 2.90 -0.42
N LEU A 291 -6.68 3.37 -0.02
CA LEU A 291 -6.44 4.66 0.62
C LEU A 291 -5.33 5.40 -0.14
N PHE A 292 -5.54 6.68 -0.38
CA PHE A 292 -4.61 7.51 -1.14
C PHE A 292 -4.30 8.80 -0.37
N TYR A 293 -3.01 9.01 -0.13
CA TYR A 293 -2.51 10.09 0.72
C TYR A 293 -1.56 11.00 -0.04
N THR A 294 -1.48 12.26 0.41
CA THR A 294 -0.37 13.16 0.10
C THR A 294 0.39 13.48 1.37
N LYS A 295 1.71 13.66 1.26
CA LYS A 295 2.57 14.11 2.34
C LYS A 295 2.12 15.49 2.84
N SER A 296 2.04 15.64 4.16
CA SER A 296 1.60 16.86 4.85
C SER A 296 2.71 17.87 5.07
#